data_AF-A0A847DAA3-F1
#
_entry.id   AF-A0A847DAA3-F1
#
_cell.length_a   1.000
_cell.length_b   1.000
_cell.length_c   1.000
_cell.angle_alpha   90.00
_cell.angle_beta   90.00
_cell.angle_gamma   90.00
#
_symmetry.space_group_name_H-M   'P 1'
#
loop_
_entity.id
_entity.type
_entity.pdbx_description
1 polymer ?
#
loop_
_entity_poly.entity_id
_entity_poly.type
_entity_poly.pdbx_seq_one_letter_code
_entity_poly.pdbx_strand_id
1 'polypeptide(L)'
;MNLLGAAKRLAGLTGGKTVALLMDAGETCNSGDAVKGISPEDASAVCVRNGADSVFILEHNDLSLCRPDVHAGALTILIKEMAPKMALFPLSDMGREIASSCAAYCDSGLIADCVEFSMEDNRIIAGCPSWGGEIMARLTWGDPEITGFATIPANAFSPCVETGNPGEIKRIQVKGEIVTDRLKRISHEISHEGHRKLEEADIVVVGGAGVGTSEGFAMVRRLAAAIGGEIGATRPPVINHWVDEERLIGQTGKTVHPRLLFTIGTSGAIQYTAGITGSEYIVAINRDPSSPVFSVADAGIVADARIIMPLITNRIKLLTMRDLADSMTVSETGKAGTALGVKIEKIRRSNDWTIEYLAEKTDQTPEFIEKVENGEMVPSVSFLLKLSRALGVDPGTFLSDEEKAQIEDKRAKAFITRTKNYAYQTLTPGAENQHLRAFMITIEAKQDHKPVAYKHEGEEFIYVMEGDLELTLDSKITNLKTGESMHYNSEIPHKLKNIGNETTRCLVMLYTP
;
A
#
# COMPACT_ATOMS: atom_id res chain seq x y z
N MET A 1 -4.92 20.21 -7.36
CA MET A 1 -3.76 21.04 -7.76
C MET A 1 -3.49 20.96 -9.25
N ASN A 2 -3.48 19.78 -9.86
CA ASN A 2 -3.28 19.58 -11.31
C ASN A 2 -4.28 20.41 -12.15
N LEU A 3 -5.55 20.47 -11.73
CA LEU A 3 -6.57 21.37 -12.29
C LEU A 3 -6.16 22.85 -12.30
N LEU A 4 -5.47 23.30 -11.26
CA LEU A 4 -4.99 24.68 -11.12
C LEU A 4 -3.81 24.94 -12.06
N GLY A 5 -2.95 23.93 -12.29
CA GLY A 5 -1.95 23.95 -13.36
C GLY A 5 -2.57 24.11 -14.75
N ALA A 6 -3.67 23.39 -15.02
CA ALA A 6 -4.44 23.56 -16.26
C ALA A 6 -5.01 24.99 -16.39
N ALA A 7 -5.59 25.52 -15.30
CA ALA A 7 -6.09 26.89 -15.25
C ALA A 7 -4.98 27.92 -15.52
N LYS A 8 -3.77 27.73 -14.96
CA LYS A 8 -2.63 28.63 -15.21
C LYS A 8 -2.15 28.56 -16.65
N ARG A 9 -2.10 27.38 -17.24
CA ARG A 9 -1.79 27.22 -18.66
C ARG A 9 -2.79 28.00 -19.52
N LEU A 10 -4.08 27.86 -19.26
CA LEU A 10 -5.13 28.56 -19.99
C LEU A 10 -5.10 30.08 -19.76
N ALA A 11 -4.83 30.52 -18.53
CA ALA A 11 -4.66 31.92 -18.19
C ALA A 11 -3.47 32.54 -18.94
N GLY A 12 -2.34 31.83 -19.03
CA GLY A 12 -1.18 32.27 -19.82
C GLY A 12 -1.46 32.40 -21.31
N LEU A 13 -2.35 31.57 -21.86
CA LEU A 13 -2.77 31.64 -23.26
C LEU A 13 -3.76 32.78 -23.54
N THR A 14 -4.61 33.12 -22.57
CA THR A 14 -5.73 34.05 -22.74
C THR A 14 -5.50 35.43 -22.12
N GLY A 15 -4.42 35.60 -21.35
CA GLY A 15 -4.16 36.80 -20.53
C GLY A 15 -5.10 36.93 -19.31
N GLY A 16 -5.78 35.83 -18.94
CA GLY A 16 -6.74 35.80 -17.84
C GLY A 16 -6.09 35.68 -16.45
N LYS A 17 -6.94 35.70 -15.42
CA LYS A 17 -6.56 35.35 -14.04
C LYS A 17 -7.14 34.00 -13.65
N THR A 18 -6.46 33.31 -12.75
CA THR A 18 -6.92 32.04 -12.19
C THR A 18 -7.63 32.25 -10.87
N VAL A 19 -8.84 31.70 -10.75
CA VAL A 19 -9.61 31.71 -9.51
C VAL A 19 -9.83 30.27 -9.08
N ALA A 20 -9.38 29.91 -7.89
CA ALA A 20 -9.72 28.64 -7.26
C ALA A 20 -11.05 28.77 -6.53
N LEU A 21 -11.95 27.82 -6.72
CA LEU A 21 -13.21 27.77 -6.01
C LEU A 21 -13.25 26.56 -5.08
N LEU A 22 -13.49 26.81 -3.81
CA LEU A 22 -13.64 25.81 -2.75
C LEU A 22 -15.10 25.79 -2.31
N MET A 23 -15.68 24.60 -2.12
CA MET A 23 -17.01 24.45 -1.56
C MET A 23 -16.86 24.03 -0.10
N ASP A 24 -17.32 24.88 0.81
CA ASP A 24 -17.30 24.60 2.24
C ASP A 24 -18.57 23.82 2.60
N ALA A 25 -18.39 22.59 3.08
CA ALA A 25 -19.47 21.75 3.55
C ALA A 25 -19.91 22.11 4.98
N GLY A 26 -19.18 22.99 5.68
CA GLY A 26 -19.43 23.35 7.08
C GLY A 26 -19.05 22.26 8.09
N GLU A 27 -19.12 22.59 9.38
CA GLU A 27 -18.81 21.69 10.51
C GLU A 27 -19.85 20.56 10.71
N THR A 28 -20.93 20.53 9.95
CA THR A 28 -22.05 19.58 10.12
C THR A 28 -21.81 18.20 9.49
N CYS A 29 -20.64 17.93 8.93
CA CYS A 29 -20.14 16.56 8.73
C CYS A 29 -19.72 15.91 10.06
N ASN A 30 -20.61 15.96 11.06
CA ASN A 30 -20.53 15.24 12.34
C ASN A 30 -21.36 13.94 12.28
N SER A 31 -21.42 13.27 11.14
CA SER A 31 -21.50 11.80 11.17
C SER A 31 -20.11 11.32 11.60
N GLY A 32 -20.02 10.47 12.62
CA GLY A 32 -18.79 10.10 13.35
C GLY A 32 -17.62 9.48 12.57
N ASP A 33 -17.60 9.66 11.25
CA ASP A 33 -16.68 9.09 10.27
C ASP A 33 -16.16 10.19 9.32
N ALA A 34 -15.79 11.36 9.86
CA ALA A 34 -15.21 12.43 9.06
C ALA A 34 -13.83 12.00 8.54
N VAL A 35 -13.72 11.73 7.23
CA VAL A 35 -12.45 11.89 6.52
C VAL A 35 -11.93 13.28 6.91
N LYS A 36 -10.76 13.36 7.55
CA LYS A 36 -10.16 14.64 7.97
C LYS A 36 -10.00 15.53 6.72
N GLY A 37 -10.98 16.37 6.47
CA GLY A 37 -10.93 17.40 5.45
C GLY A 37 -9.84 18.40 5.81
N ILE A 38 -9.26 18.99 4.77
CA ILE A 38 -8.42 20.18 4.94
C ILE A 38 -9.34 21.37 5.30
N SER A 39 -8.92 22.23 6.23
CA SER A 39 -9.70 23.43 6.54
C SER A 39 -9.81 24.34 5.29
N PRO A 40 -10.90 25.11 5.12
CA PRO A 40 -11.01 26.07 4.02
C PRO A 40 -9.81 27.03 3.95
N GLU A 41 -9.25 27.40 5.10
CA GLU A 41 -8.09 28.27 5.24
C GLU A 41 -6.82 27.59 4.72
N ASP A 42 -6.56 26.35 5.13
CA ASP A 42 -5.41 25.57 4.66
C ASP A 42 -5.52 25.26 3.17
N ALA A 43 -6.72 24.90 2.71
CA ALA A 43 -7.01 24.65 1.30
C ALA A 43 -6.76 25.90 0.44
N SER A 44 -7.17 27.08 0.94
CA SER A 44 -6.89 28.37 0.30
C SER A 44 -5.40 28.64 0.22
N ALA A 45 -4.66 28.43 1.31
CA ALA A 45 -3.21 28.60 1.33
C ALA A 45 -2.49 27.64 0.37
N VAL A 46 -2.98 26.41 0.22
CA VAL A 46 -2.47 25.45 -0.78
C VAL A 46 -2.76 25.94 -2.20
N CYS A 47 -3.98 26.42 -2.49
CA CYS A 47 -4.34 26.93 -3.81
C CYS A 47 -3.46 28.12 -4.23
N VAL A 48 -3.25 29.10 -3.34
CA VAL A 48 -2.39 30.27 -3.61
C VAL A 48 -0.95 29.84 -3.87
N ARG A 49 -0.40 28.92 -3.05
CA ARG A 49 0.94 28.35 -3.26
C ARG A 49 1.11 27.61 -4.59
N ASN A 50 0.01 27.16 -5.20
CA ASN A 50 -0.01 26.41 -6.44
C ASN A 50 -0.61 27.22 -7.61
N GLY A 51 -0.46 28.55 -7.57
CA GLY A 51 -0.70 29.41 -8.73
C GLY A 51 -2.03 30.15 -8.77
N ALA A 52 -2.97 29.91 -7.85
CA ALA A 52 -4.25 30.64 -7.84
C ALA A 52 -4.03 32.14 -7.59
N ASP A 53 -4.59 33.00 -8.46
CA ASP A 53 -4.54 34.44 -8.28
C ASP A 53 -5.62 34.94 -7.31
N SER A 54 -6.71 34.19 -7.11
CA SER A 54 -7.74 34.47 -6.08
C SER A 54 -8.39 33.17 -5.64
N VAL A 55 -8.97 33.15 -4.44
CA VAL A 55 -9.66 31.96 -3.90
C VAL A 55 -11.05 32.35 -3.41
N PHE A 56 -12.08 31.70 -3.94
CA PHE A 56 -13.45 31.89 -3.49
C PHE A 56 -13.93 30.66 -2.72
N ILE A 57 -14.45 30.89 -1.52
CA ILE A 57 -15.01 29.85 -0.66
C ILE A 57 -16.52 29.99 -0.70
N LEU A 58 -17.19 28.98 -1.25
CA LEU A 58 -18.62 28.92 -1.41
C LEU A 58 -19.24 28.29 -0.17
N GLU A 59 -20.17 29.00 0.46
CA GLU A 59 -20.81 28.57 1.70
C GLU A 59 -22.32 28.37 1.49
N HIS A 60 -22.81 27.20 1.88
CA HIS A 60 -24.24 26.88 1.96
C HIS A 60 -24.44 25.63 2.84
N ASN A 61 -25.48 25.63 3.68
CA ASN A 61 -25.73 24.54 4.64
C ASN A 61 -25.88 23.16 3.97
N ASP A 62 -26.45 23.15 2.77
CA ASP A 62 -26.73 21.92 2.01
C ASP A 62 -25.53 21.35 1.25
N LEU A 63 -24.38 22.04 1.20
CA LEU A 63 -23.17 21.50 0.55
C LEU A 63 -22.61 20.27 1.29
N SER A 64 -22.99 20.08 2.55
CA SER A 64 -22.72 18.86 3.34
C SER A 64 -23.35 17.59 2.76
N LEU A 65 -24.39 17.69 1.93
CA LEU A 65 -25.10 16.54 1.37
C LEU A 65 -24.26 15.71 0.38
N CYS A 66 -23.13 16.25 -0.11
CA CYS A 66 -22.25 15.60 -1.10
C CYS A 66 -23.04 15.08 -2.32
N ARG A 67 -23.94 15.92 -2.85
CA ARG A 67 -24.86 15.59 -3.94
C ARG A 67 -24.51 16.38 -5.21
N PRO A 68 -24.26 15.73 -6.36
CA PRO A 68 -23.89 16.42 -7.60
C PRO A 68 -24.87 17.52 -8.01
N ASP A 69 -26.19 17.29 -7.85
CA ASP A 69 -27.23 18.26 -8.21
C ASP A 69 -27.21 19.51 -7.32
N VAL A 70 -26.93 19.34 -6.02
CA VAL A 70 -26.81 20.44 -5.05
C VAL A 70 -25.56 21.28 -5.34
N HIS A 71 -24.41 20.62 -5.56
CA HIS A 71 -23.17 21.31 -5.91
C HIS A 71 -23.28 22.05 -7.25
N ALA A 72 -23.88 21.42 -8.26
CA ALA A 72 -24.09 22.05 -9.56
C ALA A 72 -25.02 23.27 -9.46
N GLY A 73 -26.10 23.18 -8.69
CA GLY A 73 -27.02 24.31 -8.44
C GLY A 73 -26.30 25.51 -7.81
N ALA A 74 -25.53 25.26 -6.75
CA ALA A 74 -24.77 26.30 -6.07
C ALA A 74 -23.72 26.95 -6.99
N LEU A 75 -22.96 26.15 -7.73
CA LEU A 75 -21.92 26.64 -8.63
C LEU A 75 -22.49 27.44 -9.80
N THR A 76 -23.63 27.01 -10.35
CA THR A 76 -24.27 27.69 -11.47
C THR A 76 -24.67 29.13 -11.13
N ILE A 77 -25.16 29.38 -9.90
CA ILE A 77 -25.50 30.72 -9.44
C ILE A 77 -24.26 31.64 -9.55
N LEU A 78 -23.13 31.17 -9.02
CA LEU A 78 -21.90 31.95 -9.05
C LEU A 78 -21.32 32.09 -10.46
N ILE A 79 -21.34 31.02 -11.26
CA ILE A 79 -20.82 31.05 -12.63
C ILE A 79 -21.60 32.06 -13.49
N LYS A 80 -22.92 32.16 -13.31
CA LYS A 80 -23.74 33.17 -14.00
C LYS A 80 -23.45 34.59 -13.53
N GLU A 81 -23.16 34.79 -12.25
CA GLU A 81 -22.83 36.11 -11.69
C GLU A 81 -21.42 36.57 -12.12
N MET A 82 -20.45 35.66 -12.09
CA MET A 82 -19.03 35.97 -12.35
C MET A 82 -18.65 35.94 -13.83
N ALA A 83 -19.41 35.22 -14.66
CA ALA A 83 -19.17 35.02 -16.09
C ALA A 83 -17.69 34.71 -16.44
N PRO A 84 -17.08 33.66 -15.86
CA PRO A 84 -15.69 33.34 -16.15
C PRO A 84 -15.54 32.86 -17.61
N LYS A 85 -14.39 33.14 -18.24
CA LYS A 85 -14.14 32.68 -19.62
C LYS A 85 -14.22 31.16 -19.77
N MET A 86 -13.69 30.43 -18.78
CA MET A 86 -13.85 28.99 -18.64
C MET A 86 -13.97 28.56 -17.18
N ALA A 87 -14.83 27.58 -16.91
CA ALA A 87 -14.94 26.84 -15.66
C ALA A 87 -14.36 25.44 -15.84
N LEU A 88 -13.33 25.10 -15.06
CA LEU A 88 -12.63 23.82 -15.14
C LEU A 88 -13.00 22.95 -13.93
N PHE A 89 -13.24 21.67 -14.19
CA PHE A 89 -13.64 20.68 -13.20
C PHE A 89 -12.67 19.49 -13.21
N PRO A 90 -12.42 18.81 -12.08
CA PRO A 90 -11.68 17.57 -12.11
C PRO A 90 -12.50 16.46 -12.80
N LEU A 91 -11.86 15.58 -13.56
CA LEU A 91 -12.49 14.38 -14.12
C LEU A 91 -12.58 13.27 -13.06
N SER A 92 -13.39 13.51 -12.03
CA SER A 92 -13.89 12.47 -11.11
C SER A 92 -15.35 12.14 -11.44
N ASP A 93 -15.91 11.08 -10.85
CA ASP A 93 -17.34 10.76 -11.04
C ASP A 93 -18.23 11.94 -10.68
N MET A 94 -18.00 12.53 -9.50
CA MET A 94 -18.73 13.72 -9.06
C MET A 94 -18.42 14.95 -9.95
N GLY A 95 -17.16 15.15 -10.35
CA GLY A 95 -16.77 16.29 -11.18
C GLY A 95 -17.40 16.26 -12.57
N ARG A 96 -17.55 15.07 -13.17
CA ARG A 96 -18.24 14.88 -14.46
C ARG A 96 -19.71 15.25 -14.39
N GLU A 97 -20.41 14.80 -13.36
CA GLU A 97 -21.83 15.10 -13.16
C GLU A 97 -22.07 16.59 -12.88
N ILE A 98 -21.23 17.20 -12.04
CA ILE A 98 -21.33 18.63 -11.73
C ILE A 98 -21.06 19.47 -12.99
N ALA A 99 -19.97 19.19 -13.71
CA ALA A 99 -19.58 19.97 -14.88
C ALA A 99 -20.65 19.93 -15.98
N SER A 100 -21.20 18.75 -16.26
CA SER A 100 -22.26 18.57 -17.26
C SER A 100 -23.57 19.26 -16.85
N SER A 101 -23.93 19.20 -15.56
CA SER A 101 -25.10 19.90 -15.03
C SER A 101 -24.94 21.43 -15.12
N CYS A 102 -23.80 21.97 -14.72
CA CYS A 102 -23.53 23.40 -14.81
C CYS A 102 -23.54 23.91 -16.26
N ALA A 103 -22.93 23.16 -17.19
CA ALA A 103 -22.95 23.51 -18.61
C ALA A 103 -24.38 23.57 -19.15
N ALA A 104 -25.22 22.58 -18.82
CA ALA A 104 -26.62 22.57 -19.21
C ALA A 104 -27.42 23.73 -18.58
N TYR A 105 -27.23 24.04 -17.30
CA TYR A 105 -27.93 25.16 -16.65
C TYR A 105 -27.50 26.54 -17.15
N CYS A 106 -26.30 26.65 -17.72
CA CYS A 106 -25.78 27.86 -18.35
C CYS A 106 -26.02 27.93 -19.86
N ASP A 107 -26.73 26.96 -20.45
CA ASP A 107 -26.95 26.86 -21.91
C ASP A 107 -25.63 26.92 -22.70
N SER A 108 -24.64 26.15 -22.26
CA SER A 108 -23.27 26.18 -22.76
C SER A 108 -22.74 24.77 -23.07
N GLY A 109 -21.65 24.71 -23.84
CA GLY A 109 -20.94 23.47 -24.15
C GLY A 109 -20.00 22.99 -23.03
N LEU A 110 -19.70 21.69 -23.05
CA LEU A 110 -18.72 21.04 -22.18
C LEU A 110 -17.69 20.28 -23.03
N ILE A 111 -16.42 20.54 -22.78
CA ILE A 111 -15.29 19.77 -23.32
C ILE A 111 -14.87 18.74 -22.26
N ALA A 112 -15.25 17.48 -22.47
CA ALA A 112 -14.90 16.42 -21.54
C ALA A 112 -13.47 15.89 -21.78
N ASP A 113 -12.80 15.49 -20.70
CA ASP A 113 -11.49 14.80 -20.77
C ASP A 113 -10.44 15.63 -21.50
N CYS A 114 -10.29 16.91 -21.13
CA CYS A 114 -9.34 17.81 -21.77
C CYS A 114 -7.93 17.58 -21.20
N VAL A 115 -6.99 17.27 -22.10
CA VAL A 115 -5.58 16.99 -21.77
C VAL A 115 -4.62 18.06 -22.26
N GLU A 116 -5.05 18.93 -23.17
CA GLU A 116 -4.24 20.03 -23.67
C GLU A 116 -5.09 21.27 -23.99
N PHE A 117 -4.51 22.46 -23.82
CA PHE A 117 -5.08 23.71 -24.26
C PHE A 117 -4.12 24.43 -25.22
N SER A 118 -4.68 25.00 -26.29
CA SER A 118 -3.99 25.82 -27.28
C SER A 118 -4.88 26.99 -27.73
N MET A 119 -4.30 27.93 -28.46
CA MET A 119 -5.00 29.08 -29.04
C MET A 119 -4.77 29.11 -30.54
N GLU A 120 -5.84 29.19 -31.32
CA GLU A 120 -5.81 29.44 -32.77
C GLU A 120 -6.90 30.47 -33.10
N ASP A 121 -6.60 31.43 -33.96
CA ASP A 121 -7.55 32.50 -34.37
C ASP A 121 -8.27 33.19 -33.19
N ASN A 122 -7.53 33.43 -32.10
CA ASN A 122 -8.02 34.00 -30.85
C ASN A 122 -9.14 33.18 -30.15
N ARG A 123 -9.24 31.88 -30.46
CA ARG A 123 -10.16 30.93 -29.83
C ARG A 123 -9.42 29.86 -29.07
N ILE A 124 -10.01 29.41 -27.97
CA ILE A 124 -9.49 28.32 -27.16
C ILE A 124 -9.76 27.01 -27.91
N ILE A 125 -8.72 26.20 -28.06
CA ILE A 125 -8.83 24.83 -28.56
C ILE A 125 -8.35 23.88 -27.49
N ALA A 126 -9.17 22.87 -27.21
CA ALA A 126 -8.85 21.79 -26.31
C ALA A 126 -8.62 20.48 -27.07
N GLY A 127 -7.59 19.74 -26.68
CA GLY A 127 -7.38 18.37 -27.14
C GLY A 127 -7.94 17.38 -26.13
N CYS A 128 -8.73 16.44 -26.62
CA CYS A 128 -9.40 15.43 -25.82
C CYS A 128 -9.21 14.04 -26.45
N PRO A 129 -8.64 13.05 -25.73
CA PRO A 129 -8.65 11.67 -26.18
C PRO A 129 -10.10 11.21 -26.35
N SER A 130 -10.41 10.69 -27.52
CA SER A 130 -11.70 10.14 -27.90
C SER A 130 -11.49 8.70 -28.39
N TRP A 131 -12.56 7.91 -28.43
CA TRP A 131 -12.49 6.51 -28.86
C TRP A 131 -11.48 5.68 -28.07
N GLY A 132 -11.46 5.84 -26.75
CA GLY A 132 -10.52 5.11 -25.89
C GLY A 132 -9.05 5.56 -26.04
N GLY A 133 -8.81 6.75 -26.60
CA GLY A 133 -7.48 7.32 -26.80
C GLY A 133 -6.92 7.19 -28.21
N GLU A 134 -7.61 6.48 -29.12
CA GLU A 134 -7.16 6.31 -30.51
C GLU A 134 -7.18 7.62 -31.31
N ILE A 135 -8.07 8.55 -30.95
CA ILE A 135 -8.22 9.82 -31.66
C ILE A 135 -8.00 10.96 -30.68
N MET A 136 -7.13 11.91 -31.03
CA MET A 136 -7.06 13.20 -30.35
C MET A 136 -8.02 14.18 -31.02
N ALA A 137 -9.19 14.39 -30.42
CA ALA A 137 -10.16 15.36 -30.92
C ALA A 137 -9.73 16.78 -30.53
N ARG A 138 -9.63 17.69 -31.51
CA ARG A 138 -9.39 19.12 -31.28
C ARG A 138 -10.72 19.85 -31.32
N LEU A 139 -11.19 20.31 -30.16
CA LEU A 139 -12.48 20.97 -29.98
C LEU A 139 -12.26 22.47 -29.76
N THR A 140 -12.81 23.28 -30.65
CA THR A 140 -12.75 24.75 -30.56
C THR A 140 -13.93 25.28 -29.74
N TRP A 141 -13.65 26.16 -28.78
CA TRP A 141 -14.69 26.91 -28.10
C TRP A 141 -15.31 27.92 -29.06
N GLY A 142 -16.61 27.74 -29.35
CA GLY A 142 -17.28 28.42 -30.46
C GLY A 142 -17.66 29.88 -30.18
N ASP A 143 -18.09 30.17 -28.95
CA ASP A 143 -18.60 31.48 -28.54
C ASP A 143 -17.78 32.06 -27.38
N PRO A 144 -16.95 33.09 -27.61
CA PRO A 144 -16.10 33.67 -26.57
C PRO A 144 -16.87 34.46 -25.49
N GLU A 145 -18.14 34.79 -25.72
CA GLU A 145 -18.98 35.54 -24.77
C GLU A 145 -19.69 34.63 -23.76
N ILE A 146 -19.78 33.33 -24.05
CA ILE A 146 -20.38 32.33 -23.17
C ILE A 146 -19.28 31.62 -22.37
N THR A 147 -19.49 31.48 -21.07
CA THR A 147 -18.62 30.68 -20.19
C THR A 147 -18.45 29.26 -20.73
N GLY A 148 -17.23 28.85 -21.01
CA GLY A 148 -16.92 27.47 -21.39
C GLY A 148 -16.74 26.53 -20.22
N PHE A 149 -17.03 25.24 -20.41
CA PHE A 149 -16.85 24.21 -19.39
C PHE A 149 -15.87 23.15 -19.87
N ALA A 150 -14.99 22.68 -18.99
CA ALA A 150 -14.15 21.51 -19.28
C ALA A 150 -13.90 20.63 -18.05
N THR A 151 -13.78 19.33 -18.26
CA THR A 151 -13.27 18.40 -17.24
C THR A 151 -11.82 18.02 -17.54
N ILE A 152 -10.99 17.97 -16.49
CA ILE A 152 -9.55 17.77 -16.58
C ILE A 152 -9.15 16.50 -15.81
N PRO A 153 -8.55 15.49 -16.46
CA PRO A 153 -7.98 14.32 -15.80
C PRO A 153 -6.95 14.68 -14.76
N ALA A 154 -6.84 13.87 -13.71
CA ALA A 154 -5.85 14.07 -12.67
C ALA A 154 -4.44 14.21 -13.28
N ASN A 155 -4.08 13.38 -14.26
CA ASN A 155 -2.70 13.32 -14.78
C ASN A 155 -2.45 14.13 -16.05
N ALA A 156 -3.43 14.90 -16.52
CA ALA A 156 -3.31 15.69 -17.75
C ALA A 156 -2.33 16.87 -17.61
N PHE A 157 -2.27 17.48 -16.42
CA PHE A 157 -1.46 18.66 -16.14
C PHE A 157 -0.72 18.49 -14.83
N SER A 158 0.48 19.06 -14.73
CA SER A 158 1.23 19.09 -13.48
C SER A 158 0.78 20.27 -12.60
N PRO A 159 0.88 20.16 -11.25
CA PRO A 159 0.72 21.31 -10.36
C PRO A 159 1.63 22.48 -10.78
N CYS A 160 1.14 23.70 -10.63
CA CYS A 160 2.00 24.87 -10.75
C CYS A 160 2.90 24.97 -9.50
N VAL A 161 4.20 25.11 -9.73
CA VAL A 161 5.21 25.28 -8.66
C VAL A 161 5.43 26.74 -8.26
N GLU A 162 4.84 27.66 -9.02
CA GLU A 162 4.88 29.09 -8.72
C GLU A 162 3.70 29.49 -7.84
N THR A 163 3.98 30.31 -6.83
CA THR A 163 2.95 30.99 -6.04
C THR A 163 2.17 31.94 -6.94
N GLY A 164 0.84 31.90 -6.88
CA GLY A 164 0.00 32.86 -7.57
C GLY A 164 0.25 34.29 -7.06
N ASN A 165 -0.15 35.30 -7.82
CA ASN A 165 -0.15 36.66 -7.29
C ASN A 165 -1.33 36.77 -6.33
N PRO A 166 -1.14 36.91 -5.01
CA PRO A 166 -2.23 36.79 -4.05
C PRO A 166 -3.22 37.95 -4.21
N GLY A 167 -4.33 37.67 -4.90
CA GLY A 167 -5.54 38.47 -4.88
C GLY A 167 -6.42 38.11 -3.68
N GLU A 168 -7.70 38.46 -3.76
CA GLU A 168 -8.64 38.36 -2.64
C GLU A 168 -9.02 36.90 -2.34
N ILE A 169 -8.97 36.51 -1.06
CA ILE A 169 -9.67 35.32 -0.55
C ILE A 169 -11.05 35.79 -0.11
N LYS A 170 -12.10 35.34 -0.81
CA LYS A 170 -13.48 35.82 -0.60
C LYS A 170 -14.40 34.67 -0.20
N ARG A 171 -15.15 34.85 0.88
CA ARG A 171 -16.26 33.95 1.25
C ARG A 171 -17.55 34.42 0.58
N ILE A 172 -18.26 33.50 -0.04
CA ILE A 172 -19.47 33.77 -0.82
C ILE A 172 -20.59 32.89 -0.28
N GLN A 173 -21.54 33.52 0.40
CA GLN A 173 -22.76 32.86 0.84
C GLN A 173 -23.72 32.71 -0.35
N VAL A 174 -24.00 31.47 -0.76
CA VAL A 174 -25.03 31.20 -1.77
C VAL A 174 -26.40 31.49 -1.17
N LYS A 175 -27.24 32.20 -1.92
CA LYS A 175 -28.63 32.50 -1.56
C LYS A 175 -29.57 31.73 -2.48
N GLY A 176 -30.62 31.16 -1.91
CA GLY A 176 -31.67 30.44 -2.64
C GLY A 176 -31.69 28.95 -2.32
N GLU A 177 -32.78 28.29 -2.71
CA GLU A 177 -32.93 26.84 -2.56
C GLU A 177 -32.17 26.13 -3.69
N ILE A 178 -31.12 25.40 -3.32
CA ILE A 178 -30.28 24.62 -4.26
C ILE A 178 -30.58 23.11 -4.21
N VAL A 179 -31.37 22.66 -3.23
CA VAL A 179 -31.75 21.25 -3.09
C VAL A 179 -33.04 20.98 -3.85
N THR A 180 -33.07 19.87 -4.57
CA THR A 180 -34.28 19.37 -5.21
C THR A 180 -34.73 18.05 -4.59
N ASP A 181 -36.05 17.81 -4.57
CA ASP A 181 -36.66 16.56 -4.10
C ASP A 181 -36.55 15.41 -5.11
N ARG A 182 -35.89 15.63 -6.26
CA ARG A 182 -35.80 14.64 -7.34
C ARG A 182 -34.83 13.50 -7.06
N LEU A 183 -33.81 13.76 -6.23
CA LEU A 183 -32.79 12.78 -5.87
C LEU A 183 -32.75 12.66 -4.35
N LYS A 184 -32.69 11.43 -3.84
CA LYS A 184 -32.64 11.15 -2.41
C LYS A 184 -31.56 10.12 -2.14
N ARG A 185 -30.55 10.49 -1.35
CA ARG A 185 -29.52 9.57 -0.87
C ARG A 185 -30.15 8.63 0.17
N ILE A 186 -30.14 7.33 -0.11
CA ILE A 186 -30.69 6.30 0.80
C ILE A 186 -29.61 5.78 1.75
N SER A 187 -28.40 5.50 1.24
CA SER A 187 -27.27 4.99 2.00
C SER A 187 -25.94 5.56 1.49
N HIS A 188 -24.89 5.42 2.29
CA HIS A 188 -23.48 5.73 1.97
C HIS A 188 -22.60 4.81 2.82
N GLU A 189 -21.61 4.19 2.21
CA GLU A 189 -20.63 3.32 2.89
C GLU A 189 -19.21 3.77 2.50
N ILE A 190 -18.32 3.83 3.48
CA ILE A 190 -16.90 4.12 3.26
C ILE A 190 -16.18 2.79 3.08
N SER A 191 -15.42 2.64 1.99
CA SER A 191 -14.60 1.44 1.78
C SER A 191 -13.50 1.33 2.84
N HIS A 192 -13.32 0.13 3.40
CA HIS A 192 -12.37 -0.10 4.50
C HIS A 192 -10.91 0.16 4.06
N GLU A 193 -10.17 0.94 4.87
CA GLU A 193 -8.78 1.39 4.67
C GLU A 193 -7.71 0.28 4.52
N GLY A 194 -8.09 -1.00 4.62
CA GLY A 194 -7.16 -2.13 4.54
C GLY A 194 -6.56 -2.36 3.15
N HIS A 195 -7.19 -1.85 2.10
CA HIS A 195 -6.70 -1.97 0.72
C HIS A 195 -6.25 -0.61 0.20
N ARG A 196 -5.02 -0.50 -0.32
CA ARG A 196 -4.59 0.72 -1.01
C ARG A 196 -5.50 0.93 -2.22
N LYS A 197 -5.86 2.19 -2.49
CA LYS A 197 -6.58 2.53 -3.71
C LYS A 197 -5.77 2.06 -4.91
N LEU A 198 -6.40 1.27 -5.77
CA LEU A 198 -5.79 0.70 -6.96
C LEU A 198 -5.20 1.80 -7.88
N GLU A 199 -5.83 2.97 -7.87
CA GLU A 199 -5.44 4.17 -8.62
C GLU A 199 -4.11 4.78 -8.16
N GLU A 200 -3.72 4.56 -6.91
CA GLU A 200 -2.50 5.09 -6.28
C GLU A 200 -1.36 4.05 -6.21
N ALA A 201 -1.58 2.87 -6.80
CA ALA A 201 -0.63 1.77 -6.70
C ALA A 201 0.59 1.96 -7.61
N ASP A 202 1.79 1.88 -7.04
CA ASP A 202 3.06 1.91 -7.80
C ASP A 202 3.24 0.69 -8.72
N ILE A 203 2.70 -0.46 -8.31
CA ILE A 203 2.78 -1.73 -9.05
C ILE A 203 1.39 -2.36 -9.06
N VAL A 204 0.92 -2.74 -10.25
CA VAL A 204 -0.38 -3.40 -10.42
C VAL A 204 -0.21 -4.71 -11.15
N VAL A 205 -0.85 -5.77 -10.64
CA VAL A 205 -0.88 -7.09 -11.29
C VAL A 205 -2.31 -7.40 -11.71
N VAL A 206 -2.55 -7.38 -13.01
CA VAL A 206 -3.88 -7.49 -13.62
C VAL A 206 -4.17 -8.91 -14.11
N GLY A 207 -5.29 -9.47 -13.65
CA GLY A 207 -5.83 -10.74 -14.16
C GLY A 207 -6.88 -10.56 -15.27
N GLY A 208 -6.72 -11.33 -16.34
CA GLY A 208 -7.66 -11.43 -17.46
C GLY A 208 -8.56 -12.67 -17.44
N ALA A 209 -9.46 -12.80 -18.42
CA ALA A 209 -10.24 -14.02 -18.60
C ALA A 209 -9.36 -15.28 -18.78
N GLY A 210 -8.15 -15.12 -19.33
CA GLY A 210 -7.20 -16.20 -19.56
C GLY A 210 -6.64 -16.85 -18.29
N VAL A 211 -6.86 -16.27 -17.10
CA VAL A 211 -6.54 -16.93 -15.82
C VAL A 211 -7.53 -18.05 -15.48
N GLY A 212 -8.72 -18.04 -16.09
CA GLY A 212 -9.64 -19.18 -16.15
C GLY A 212 -10.59 -19.36 -14.97
N THR A 213 -10.08 -19.34 -13.73
CA THR A 213 -10.89 -19.60 -12.52
C THR A 213 -10.49 -18.69 -11.34
N SER A 214 -11.25 -18.74 -10.24
CA SER A 214 -10.88 -18.07 -8.97
C SER A 214 -9.55 -18.58 -8.43
N GLU A 215 -9.29 -19.89 -8.50
CA GLU A 215 -8.00 -20.50 -8.14
C GLU A 215 -6.88 -20.03 -9.08
N GLY A 216 -7.18 -19.85 -10.36
CA GLY A 216 -6.26 -19.24 -11.32
C GLY A 216 -5.94 -17.80 -10.96
N PHE A 217 -6.94 -17.02 -10.54
CA PHE A 217 -6.77 -15.65 -10.06
C PHE A 217 -5.94 -15.58 -8.77
N ALA A 218 -5.89 -16.65 -7.95
CA ALA A 218 -4.99 -16.72 -6.81
C ALA A 218 -3.50 -16.63 -7.21
N MET A 219 -3.12 -16.97 -8.45
CA MET A 219 -1.75 -16.70 -8.95
C MET A 219 -1.47 -15.21 -9.13
N VAL A 220 -2.47 -14.43 -9.57
CA VAL A 220 -2.39 -12.96 -9.68
C VAL A 220 -2.18 -12.37 -8.30
N ARG A 221 -2.97 -12.79 -7.31
CA ARG A 221 -2.81 -12.39 -5.90
C ARG A 221 -1.42 -12.72 -5.35
N ARG A 222 -0.93 -13.94 -5.58
CA ARG A 222 0.41 -14.36 -5.11
C ARG A 222 1.55 -13.58 -5.76
N LEU A 223 1.44 -13.21 -7.03
CA LEU A 223 2.45 -12.37 -7.67
C LEU A 223 2.41 -10.94 -7.13
N ALA A 224 1.21 -10.36 -7.01
CA ALA A 224 1.02 -9.04 -6.38
C ALA A 224 1.61 -9.01 -4.97
N ALA A 225 1.33 -10.04 -4.18
CA ALA A 225 1.89 -10.24 -2.86
C ALA A 225 3.43 -10.27 -2.84
N ALA A 226 4.03 -11.05 -3.74
CA ALA A 226 5.49 -11.23 -3.80
C ALA A 226 6.25 -9.98 -4.24
N ILE A 227 5.65 -9.14 -5.10
CA ILE A 227 6.27 -7.91 -5.61
C ILE A 227 5.86 -6.66 -4.82
N GLY A 228 4.92 -6.82 -3.89
CA GLY A 228 4.35 -5.71 -3.13
C GLY A 228 3.47 -4.78 -3.98
N GLY A 229 2.70 -5.34 -4.91
CA GLY A 229 1.76 -4.61 -5.76
C GLY A 229 0.30 -4.84 -5.38
N GLU A 230 -0.59 -4.07 -6.01
CA GLU A 230 -2.04 -4.23 -5.88
C GLU A 230 -2.60 -5.13 -6.99
N ILE A 231 -3.75 -5.75 -6.72
CA ILE A 231 -4.45 -6.57 -7.72
C ILE A 231 -5.39 -5.71 -8.58
N GLY A 232 -5.36 -5.95 -9.88
CA GLY A 232 -6.32 -5.42 -10.84
C GLY A 232 -7.00 -6.54 -11.62
N ALA A 233 -8.09 -6.21 -12.28
CA ALA A 233 -8.82 -7.17 -13.09
C ALA A 233 -9.47 -6.54 -14.31
N THR A 234 -9.57 -7.32 -15.38
CA THR A 234 -10.50 -7.02 -16.47
C THR A 234 -11.94 -7.40 -16.07
N ARG A 235 -12.92 -7.04 -16.90
CA ARG A 235 -14.34 -7.31 -16.62
C ARG A 235 -14.70 -8.79 -16.37
N PRO A 236 -14.15 -9.79 -17.10
CA PRO A 236 -14.57 -11.18 -16.89
C PRO A 236 -14.29 -11.75 -15.49
N PRO A 237 -13.10 -11.57 -14.87
CA PRO A 237 -12.89 -11.94 -13.47
C PRO A 237 -13.87 -11.31 -12.47
N VAL A 238 -14.27 -10.05 -12.69
CA VAL A 238 -15.23 -9.34 -11.83
C VAL A 238 -16.63 -9.92 -11.96
N ILE A 239 -17.12 -10.13 -13.19
CA ILE A 239 -18.45 -10.73 -13.44
C ILE A 239 -18.51 -12.16 -12.88
N ASN A 240 -17.41 -12.91 -12.93
CA ASN A 240 -17.34 -14.25 -12.37
C ASN A 240 -17.08 -14.27 -10.85
N HIS A 241 -17.08 -13.11 -10.19
CA HIS A 241 -16.86 -12.96 -8.75
C HIS A 241 -15.52 -13.56 -8.24
N TRP A 242 -14.47 -13.52 -9.07
CA TRP A 242 -13.13 -13.93 -8.64
C TRP A 242 -12.43 -12.82 -7.86
N VAL A 243 -12.89 -11.59 -7.99
CA VAL A 243 -12.35 -10.36 -7.42
C VAL A 243 -13.42 -9.28 -7.43
N ASP A 244 -13.32 -8.33 -6.50
CA ASP A 244 -14.30 -7.27 -6.31
C ASP A 244 -14.35 -6.27 -7.47
N GLU A 245 -15.50 -5.62 -7.63
CA GLU A 245 -15.74 -4.61 -8.67
C GLU A 245 -14.80 -3.42 -8.57
N GLU A 246 -14.35 -3.08 -7.35
CA GLU A 246 -13.36 -2.03 -7.11
C GLU A 246 -11.99 -2.32 -7.73
N ARG A 247 -11.75 -3.54 -8.20
CA ARG A 247 -10.51 -3.94 -8.90
C ARG A 247 -10.65 -3.91 -10.42
N LEU A 248 -11.83 -3.54 -10.94
CA LEU A 248 -12.06 -3.43 -12.39
C LEU A 248 -11.24 -2.29 -12.99
N ILE A 249 -10.42 -2.61 -13.99
CA ILE A 249 -9.64 -1.63 -14.76
C ILE A 249 -10.22 -1.53 -16.18
N GLY A 250 -10.37 -0.30 -16.65
CA GLY A 250 -10.83 0.01 -18.00
C GLY A 250 -11.78 1.20 -18.06
N GLN A 251 -12.37 1.44 -19.23
CA GLN A 251 -13.25 2.57 -19.55
C GLN A 251 -14.46 2.68 -18.61
N THR A 252 -15.00 1.56 -18.14
CA THR A 252 -16.14 1.51 -17.20
C THR A 252 -15.70 1.15 -15.78
N GLY A 253 -14.38 1.13 -15.52
CA GLY A 253 -13.80 0.86 -14.21
C GLY A 253 -12.80 1.96 -13.86
N LYS A 254 -11.75 1.58 -13.14
CA LYS A 254 -10.69 2.48 -12.73
C LYS A 254 -9.64 2.65 -13.83
N THR A 255 -9.05 3.84 -13.87
CA THR A 255 -7.84 4.12 -14.65
C THR A 255 -6.66 4.17 -13.70
N VAL A 256 -5.59 3.45 -14.03
CA VAL A 256 -4.39 3.30 -13.20
C VAL A 256 -3.15 3.79 -13.94
N HIS A 257 -2.18 4.30 -13.19
CA HIS A 257 -0.92 4.85 -13.71
C HIS A 257 0.30 4.32 -12.95
N PRO A 258 0.48 2.99 -12.82
CA PRO A 258 1.59 2.43 -12.06
C PRO A 258 2.92 2.59 -12.81
N ARG A 259 4.01 2.55 -12.04
CA ARG A 259 5.37 2.44 -12.58
C ARG A 259 5.62 1.07 -13.24
N LEU A 260 4.96 0.02 -12.77
CA LEU A 260 5.05 -1.32 -13.33
C LEU A 260 3.68 -2.00 -13.33
N LEU A 261 3.24 -2.47 -14.50
CA LEU A 261 2.00 -3.21 -14.66
C LEU A 261 2.26 -4.59 -15.25
N PHE A 262 1.79 -5.65 -14.58
CA PHE A 262 1.67 -6.97 -15.17
C PHE A 262 0.26 -7.17 -15.71
N THR A 263 0.12 -7.65 -16.94
CA THR A 263 -1.18 -7.99 -17.53
C THR A 263 -1.19 -9.45 -17.97
N ILE A 264 -1.98 -10.28 -17.28
CA ILE A 264 -1.88 -11.74 -17.34
C ILE A 264 -3.17 -12.34 -17.87
N GLY A 265 -3.09 -12.99 -19.02
CA GLY A 265 -4.24 -13.64 -19.66
C GLY A 265 -5.31 -12.64 -20.13
N THR A 266 -4.94 -11.41 -20.44
CA THR A 266 -5.83 -10.38 -20.98
C THR A 266 -5.74 -10.34 -22.50
N SER A 267 -6.85 -10.02 -23.18
CA SER A 267 -6.89 -9.91 -24.64
C SER A 267 -6.43 -8.56 -25.19
N GLY A 268 -6.24 -7.55 -24.33
CA GLY A 268 -5.92 -6.19 -24.78
C GLY A 268 -7.08 -5.47 -25.46
N ALA A 269 -8.32 -5.76 -25.07
CA ALA A 269 -9.48 -5.02 -25.57
C ALA A 269 -9.36 -3.52 -25.27
N ILE A 270 -9.77 -2.65 -26.20
CA ILE A 270 -9.64 -1.19 -26.10
C ILE A 270 -10.25 -0.65 -24.80
N GLN A 271 -11.38 -1.22 -24.38
CA GLN A 271 -12.04 -0.84 -23.13
C GLN A 271 -11.15 -1.09 -21.91
N TYR A 272 -10.33 -2.15 -21.92
CA TYR A 272 -9.36 -2.39 -20.85
C TYR A 272 -8.11 -1.53 -21.01
N THR A 273 -7.54 -1.45 -22.22
CA THR A 273 -6.26 -0.77 -22.45
C THR A 273 -6.35 0.75 -22.20
N ALA A 274 -7.52 1.35 -22.43
CA ALA A 274 -7.80 2.74 -22.05
C ALA A 274 -7.56 3.02 -20.56
N GLY A 275 -7.79 2.03 -19.68
CA GLY A 275 -7.56 2.16 -18.24
C GLY A 275 -6.12 1.98 -17.78
N ILE A 276 -5.20 1.58 -18.65
CA ILE A 276 -3.77 1.34 -18.32
C ILE A 276 -2.80 2.15 -19.18
N THR A 277 -3.31 3.00 -20.09
CA THR A 277 -2.50 3.67 -21.12
C THR A 277 -1.40 4.56 -20.51
N GLY A 278 -1.60 5.08 -19.31
CA GLY A 278 -0.58 5.89 -18.62
C GLY A 278 0.31 5.11 -17.65
N SER A 279 0.45 3.79 -17.79
CA SER A 279 1.42 2.99 -17.04
C SER A 279 2.83 3.18 -17.63
N GLU A 280 3.86 3.27 -16.79
CA GLU A 280 5.23 3.52 -17.27
C GLU A 280 5.89 2.30 -17.93
N TYR A 281 5.58 1.08 -17.45
CA TYR A 281 6.12 -0.15 -18.00
C TYR A 281 5.13 -1.31 -17.88
N ILE A 282 4.76 -1.92 -19.01
CA ILE A 282 3.74 -2.97 -19.12
C ILE A 282 4.39 -4.30 -19.52
N VAL A 283 4.21 -5.31 -18.68
CA VAL A 283 4.62 -6.70 -18.92
C VAL A 283 3.38 -7.56 -19.21
N ALA A 284 3.26 -8.06 -20.44
CA ALA A 284 2.15 -8.91 -20.85
C ALA A 284 2.52 -10.40 -20.83
N ILE A 285 1.65 -11.23 -20.25
CA ILE A 285 1.76 -12.69 -20.27
C ILE A 285 0.50 -13.25 -20.93
N ASN A 286 0.64 -13.83 -22.12
CA ASN A 286 -0.48 -14.44 -22.83
C ASN A 286 -0.01 -15.68 -23.59
N ARG A 287 -0.87 -16.71 -23.67
CA ARG A 287 -0.58 -17.92 -24.44
C ARG A 287 -0.67 -17.71 -25.96
N ASP A 288 -1.47 -16.72 -26.38
CA ASP A 288 -1.71 -16.42 -27.79
C ASP A 288 -0.74 -15.33 -28.26
N PRO A 289 0.26 -15.65 -29.11
CA PRO A 289 1.23 -14.68 -29.62
C PRO A 289 0.60 -13.57 -30.47
N SER A 290 -0.62 -13.75 -30.96
CA SER A 290 -1.35 -12.76 -31.75
C SER A 290 -2.25 -11.85 -30.91
N SER A 291 -2.26 -12.00 -29.59
CA SER A 291 -3.12 -11.23 -28.70
C SER A 291 -2.83 -9.71 -28.79
N PRO A 292 -3.87 -8.87 -28.97
CA PRO A 292 -3.72 -7.40 -29.01
C PRO A 292 -3.04 -6.80 -27.79
N VAL A 293 -3.05 -7.48 -26.63
CA VAL A 293 -2.35 -7.00 -25.44
C VAL A 293 -0.87 -6.73 -25.68
N PHE A 294 -0.23 -7.45 -26.62
CA PHE A 294 1.17 -7.24 -26.92
C PHE A 294 1.45 -5.93 -27.66
N SER A 295 0.46 -5.29 -28.28
CA SER A 295 0.67 -3.98 -28.91
C SER A 295 0.81 -2.84 -27.92
N VAL A 296 0.37 -3.04 -26.67
CA VAL A 296 0.47 -2.05 -25.58
C VAL A 296 1.52 -2.44 -24.54
N ALA A 297 2.24 -3.55 -24.72
CA ALA A 297 3.20 -4.05 -23.76
C ALA A 297 4.64 -3.68 -24.14
N ASP A 298 5.43 -3.24 -23.16
CA ASP A 298 6.87 -3.02 -23.30
C ASP A 298 7.64 -4.35 -23.32
N ALA A 299 7.14 -5.34 -22.59
CA ALA A 299 7.68 -6.70 -22.59
C ALA A 299 6.56 -7.74 -22.71
N GLY A 300 6.69 -8.67 -23.66
CA GLY A 300 5.73 -9.75 -23.89
C GLY A 300 6.32 -11.13 -23.61
N ILE A 301 5.58 -11.97 -22.87
CA ILE A 301 5.90 -13.37 -22.62
C ILE A 301 4.79 -14.23 -23.24
N VAL A 302 5.15 -15.00 -24.26
CA VAL A 302 4.23 -15.96 -24.89
C VAL A 302 4.32 -17.29 -24.14
N ALA A 303 3.42 -17.50 -23.18
CA ALA A 303 3.40 -18.72 -22.36
C ALA A 303 2.04 -18.95 -21.70
N ASP A 304 1.80 -20.19 -21.24
CA ASP A 304 0.68 -20.48 -20.35
C ASP A 304 0.93 -19.85 -18.98
N ALA A 305 0.04 -18.96 -18.56
CA ALA A 305 0.10 -18.29 -17.26
C ALA A 305 0.24 -19.29 -16.10
N ARG A 306 -0.41 -20.46 -16.17
CA ARG A 306 -0.38 -21.49 -15.11
C ARG A 306 1.01 -22.11 -14.93
N ILE A 307 1.84 -22.08 -15.97
CA ILE A 307 3.20 -22.63 -15.94
C ILE A 307 4.19 -21.54 -15.55
N ILE A 308 4.11 -20.38 -16.19
CA ILE A 308 5.13 -19.34 -16.03
C ILE A 308 4.96 -18.53 -14.74
N MET A 309 3.72 -18.29 -14.29
CA MET A 309 3.46 -17.46 -13.11
C MET A 309 4.11 -18.02 -11.83
N PRO A 310 3.97 -19.33 -11.50
CA PRO A 310 4.65 -19.88 -10.34
C PRO A 310 6.18 -19.71 -10.38
N LEU A 311 6.79 -19.84 -11.56
CA LEU A 311 8.24 -19.68 -11.74
C LEU A 311 8.67 -18.23 -11.51
N ILE A 312 7.95 -17.27 -12.10
CA ILE A 312 8.18 -15.84 -11.91
C ILE A 312 8.00 -15.46 -10.44
N THR A 313 6.89 -15.87 -9.81
CA THR A 313 6.61 -15.58 -8.41
C THR A 313 7.69 -16.14 -7.49
N ASN A 314 8.13 -17.39 -7.68
CA ASN A 314 9.21 -17.97 -6.87
C ASN A 314 10.53 -17.22 -7.07
N ARG A 315 10.85 -16.84 -8.31
CA ARG A 315 12.07 -16.09 -8.59
C ARG A 315 12.05 -14.71 -7.93
N ILE A 316 10.90 -14.03 -7.95
CA ILE A 316 10.72 -12.74 -7.26
C ILE A 316 10.91 -12.91 -5.76
N LYS A 317 10.25 -13.90 -5.14
CA LYS A 317 10.41 -14.16 -3.69
C LYS A 317 11.88 -14.39 -3.30
N LEU A 318 12.64 -15.14 -4.12
CA LEU A 318 14.07 -15.35 -3.91
C LEU A 318 14.87 -14.05 -3.96
N LEU A 319 14.61 -13.21 -4.97
CA LEU A 319 15.28 -11.92 -5.11
C LEU A 319 14.91 -10.98 -3.96
N THR A 320 13.65 -10.99 -3.53
CA THR A 320 13.19 -10.23 -2.36
C THR A 320 13.91 -10.69 -1.09
N MET A 321 14.03 -12.00 -0.86
CA MET A 321 14.76 -12.52 0.31
C MET A 321 16.25 -12.18 0.27
N ARG A 322 16.86 -12.21 -0.92
CA ARG A 322 18.25 -11.80 -1.10
C ARG A 322 18.46 -10.33 -0.80
N ASP A 323 17.60 -9.46 -1.34
CA ASP A 323 17.63 -8.02 -1.11
C ASP A 323 17.44 -7.66 0.38
N LEU A 324 16.58 -8.39 1.09
CA LEU A 324 16.45 -8.28 2.54
C LEU A 324 17.73 -8.69 3.28
N ALA A 325 18.34 -9.82 2.89
CA ALA A 325 19.59 -10.28 3.49
C ALA A 325 20.73 -9.27 3.28
N ASP A 326 20.89 -8.77 2.05
CA ASP A 326 21.89 -7.74 1.72
C ASP A 326 21.65 -6.47 2.55
N SER A 327 20.40 -6.03 2.69
CA SER A 327 20.03 -4.86 3.51
C SER A 327 20.42 -5.00 4.99
N MET A 328 20.46 -6.22 5.53
CA MET A 328 20.88 -6.48 6.91
C MET A 328 22.40 -6.50 7.08
N THR A 329 23.16 -6.92 6.06
CA THR A 329 24.63 -6.90 6.12
C THR A 329 25.21 -5.48 6.07
N VAL A 330 24.51 -4.56 5.41
CA VAL A 330 24.93 -3.15 5.26
C VAL A 330 24.56 -2.30 6.50
N SER A 331 23.73 -2.80 7.42
CA SER A 331 23.13 -2.00 8.50
C SER A 331 24.03 -1.72 9.71
N GLU A 332 25.34 -2.01 9.67
CA GLU A 332 26.27 -1.60 10.73
C GLU A 332 26.43 -0.06 10.85
N THR A 333 25.89 0.72 9.91
CA THR A 333 25.91 2.19 9.92
C THR A 333 24.52 2.83 9.93
N GLY A 334 23.69 2.57 10.96
CA GLY A 334 22.64 3.45 11.53
C GLY A 334 21.47 4.03 10.71
N LYS A 335 21.53 4.11 9.37
CA LYS A 335 20.48 4.68 8.49
C LYS A 335 19.66 3.64 7.71
N ALA A 336 19.98 2.35 7.83
CA ALA A 336 19.39 1.27 7.01
C ALA A 336 18.13 0.61 7.62
N GLY A 337 17.85 0.79 8.92
CA GLY A 337 16.74 0.13 9.62
C GLY A 337 15.35 0.49 9.08
N THR A 338 15.14 1.76 8.72
CA THR A 338 13.87 2.25 8.15
C THR A 338 13.58 1.68 6.76
N ALA A 339 14.60 1.52 5.91
CA ALA A 339 14.41 0.93 4.58
C ALA A 339 14.03 -0.56 4.64
N LEU A 340 14.62 -1.30 5.60
CA LEU A 340 14.30 -2.70 5.84
C LEU A 340 12.89 -2.88 6.42
N GLY A 341 12.52 -2.05 7.40
CA GLY A 341 11.19 -2.06 8.01
C GLY A 341 10.06 -1.85 7.00
N VAL A 342 10.20 -0.83 6.14
CA VAL A 342 9.23 -0.56 5.06
C VAL A 342 9.09 -1.74 4.09
N LYS A 343 10.20 -2.45 3.78
CA LYS A 343 10.14 -3.65 2.92
C LYS A 343 9.38 -4.79 3.59
N ILE A 344 9.62 -5.03 4.88
CA ILE A 344 8.93 -6.09 5.66
C ILE A 344 7.44 -5.78 5.77
N GLU A 345 7.08 -4.53 6.09
CA GLU A 345 5.69 -4.07 6.12
C GLU A 345 5.00 -4.28 4.77
N LYS A 346 5.67 -3.93 3.68
CA LYS A 346 5.15 -4.10 2.33
C LYS A 346 4.86 -5.56 2.02
N ILE A 347 5.79 -6.47 2.34
CA ILE A 347 5.60 -7.91 2.19
C ILE A 347 4.40 -8.38 3.02
N ARG A 348 4.30 -7.96 4.28
CA ARG A 348 3.21 -8.35 5.18
C ARG A 348 1.86 -7.92 4.61
N ARG A 349 1.72 -6.62 4.30
CA ARG A 349 0.46 -6.05 3.77
C ARG A 349 0.06 -6.69 2.45
N SER A 350 1.00 -6.92 1.54
CA SER A 350 0.67 -7.50 0.23
C SER A 350 0.32 -8.99 0.30
N ASN A 351 0.64 -9.69 1.38
CA ASN A 351 0.16 -11.04 1.66
C ASN A 351 -1.12 -11.06 2.52
N ASP A 352 -1.76 -9.91 2.79
CA ASP A 352 -2.91 -9.76 3.70
C ASP A 352 -2.62 -10.30 5.12
N TRP A 353 -1.37 -10.23 5.56
CA TRP A 353 -0.97 -10.70 6.88
C TRP A 353 -1.20 -9.60 7.94
N THR A 354 -1.84 -9.95 9.05
CA THR A 354 -1.88 -9.07 10.21
C THR A 354 -0.53 -9.08 10.93
N ILE A 355 -0.30 -8.10 11.80
CA ILE A 355 0.90 -8.04 12.63
C ILE A 355 0.99 -9.31 13.50
N GLU A 356 -0.14 -9.75 14.04
CA GLU A 356 -0.26 -10.96 14.86
C GLU A 356 0.06 -12.22 14.06
N TYR A 357 -0.42 -12.30 12.82
CA TYR A 357 -0.12 -13.43 11.95
C TYR A 357 1.39 -13.53 11.65
N LEU A 358 2.02 -12.40 11.28
CA LEU A 358 3.45 -12.40 11.01
C LEU A 358 4.27 -12.71 12.27
N ALA A 359 3.86 -12.17 13.41
CA ALA A 359 4.45 -12.45 14.71
C ALA A 359 4.39 -13.96 15.01
N GLU A 360 3.24 -14.61 14.83
CA GLU A 360 3.08 -16.06 14.98
C GLU A 360 4.00 -16.83 14.02
N LYS A 361 4.03 -16.49 12.71
CA LYS A 361 4.86 -17.21 11.73
C LYS A 361 6.36 -17.00 11.89
N THR A 362 6.77 -16.00 12.65
CA THR A 362 8.18 -15.71 12.92
C THR A 362 8.56 -15.99 14.38
N ASP A 363 7.64 -16.53 15.18
CA ASP A 363 7.73 -16.72 16.63
C ASP A 363 8.22 -15.47 17.38
N GLN A 364 7.69 -14.31 17.00
CA GLN A 364 7.96 -13.01 17.61
C GLN A 364 6.70 -12.46 18.29
N THR A 365 6.83 -11.35 19.01
CA THR A 365 5.68 -10.60 19.54
C THR A 365 5.15 -9.59 18.52
N PRO A 366 3.86 -9.23 18.55
CA PRO A 366 3.34 -8.14 17.71
C PRO A 366 4.13 -6.83 17.85
N GLU A 367 4.53 -6.49 19.09
CA GLU A 367 5.36 -5.32 19.38
C GLU A 367 6.74 -5.38 18.70
N PHE A 368 7.34 -6.58 18.58
CA PHE A 368 8.59 -6.75 17.84
C PHE A 368 8.39 -6.45 16.35
N ILE A 369 7.29 -6.92 15.75
CA ILE A 369 6.98 -6.67 14.34
C ILE A 369 6.78 -5.17 14.09
N GLU A 370 6.03 -4.48 14.95
CA GLU A 370 5.83 -3.02 14.85
C GLU A 370 7.14 -2.25 14.91
N LYS A 371 8.02 -2.59 15.86
CA LYS A 371 9.35 -1.96 15.99
C LYS A 371 10.22 -2.19 14.76
N VAL A 372 10.14 -3.38 14.17
CA VAL A 372 10.87 -3.69 12.93
C VAL A 372 10.32 -2.90 11.75
N GLU A 373 9.00 -2.86 11.57
CA GLU A 373 8.36 -2.14 10.46
C GLU A 373 8.58 -0.63 10.53
N ASN A 374 8.56 -0.05 11.75
CA ASN A 374 8.87 1.36 11.99
C ASN A 374 10.36 1.69 11.87
N GLY A 375 11.23 0.68 11.71
CA GLY A 375 12.69 0.84 11.63
C GLY A 375 13.35 1.18 12.96
N GLU A 376 12.64 1.02 14.08
CA GLU A 376 13.15 1.19 15.44
C GLU A 376 14.04 0.00 15.87
N MET A 377 13.86 -1.16 15.24
CA MET A 377 14.60 -2.37 15.52
C MET A 377 15.07 -3.05 14.22
N VAL A 378 16.33 -3.48 14.20
CA VAL A 378 16.85 -4.36 13.14
C VAL A 378 16.61 -5.81 13.56
N PRO A 379 15.89 -6.62 12.75
CA PRO A 379 15.63 -8.01 13.09
C PRO A 379 16.91 -8.87 13.04
N SER A 380 16.86 -10.08 13.57
CA SER A 380 17.95 -11.05 13.49
C SER A 380 17.94 -11.82 12.17
N VAL A 381 19.04 -12.49 11.83
CA VAL A 381 19.06 -13.43 10.69
C VAL A 381 18.05 -14.57 10.88
N SER A 382 17.81 -15.02 12.12
CA SER A 382 16.79 -16.04 12.44
C SER A 382 15.39 -15.58 12.06
N PHE A 383 15.07 -14.30 12.22
CA PHE A 383 13.80 -13.73 11.77
C PHE A 383 13.65 -13.84 10.25
N LEU A 384 14.70 -13.51 9.46
CA LEU A 384 14.67 -13.69 8.01
C LEU A 384 14.49 -15.15 7.59
N LEU A 385 15.13 -16.09 8.29
CA LEU A 385 14.95 -17.51 8.03
C LEU A 385 13.48 -17.93 8.23
N LYS A 386 12.86 -17.50 9.33
CA LYS A 386 11.44 -17.81 9.60
C LYS A 386 10.50 -17.12 8.61
N LEU A 387 10.77 -15.86 8.28
CA LEU A 387 10.04 -15.11 7.25
C LEU A 387 10.15 -15.82 5.89
N SER A 388 11.32 -16.33 5.52
CA SER A 388 11.50 -17.07 4.26
C SER A 388 10.64 -18.34 4.21
N ARG A 389 10.54 -19.08 5.32
CA ARG A 389 9.64 -20.24 5.42
C ARG A 389 8.18 -19.84 5.31
N ALA A 390 7.78 -18.74 5.96
CA ALA A 390 6.43 -18.19 5.84
C ALA A 390 6.09 -17.81 4.38
N LEU A 391 7.08 -17.33 3.63
CA LEU A 391 6.96 -17.03 2.20
C LEU A 391 7.08 -18.28 1.29
N GLY A 392 7.42 -19.45 1.83
CA GLY A 392 7.65 -20.69 1.08
C GLY A 392 8.95 -20.68 0.28
N VAL A 393 9.96 -19.94 0.74
CA VAL A 393 11.30 -19.85 0.15
C VAL A 393 12.28 -20.66 0.99
N ASP A 394 13.12 -21.45 0.33
CA ASP A 394 14.19 -22.18 1.01
C ASP A 394 15.37 -21.24 1.34
N PRO A 395 15.75 -21.07 2.63
CA PRO A 395 16.97 -20.38 3.05
C PRO A 395 18.23 -20.71 2.25
N GLY A 396 18.41 -21.99 1.90
CA GLY A 396 19.59 -22.46 1.21
C GLY A 396 19.78 -21.84 -0.18
N THR A 397 18.71 -21.28 -0.75
CA THR A 397 18.66 -20.78 -2.13
C THR A 397 18.93 -19.28 -2.28
N PHE A 398 18.92 -18.50 -1.20
CA PHE A 398 19.21 -17.05 -1.23
C PHE A 398 20.41 -16.61 -0.36
N LEU A 399 20.89 -17.47 0.54
CA LEU A 399 22.10 -17.23 1.33
C LEU A 399 23.37 -17.66 0.59
N SER A 400 24.43 -16.88 0.72
CA SER A 400 25.79 -17.22 0.25
C SER A 400 26.43 -18.30 1.12
N ASP A 401 27.46 -18.96 0.60
CA ASP A 401 28.20 -19.99 1.34
C ASP A 401 28.94 -19.41 2.56
N GLU A 402 29.37 -18.15 2.49
CA GLU A 402 29.97 -17.42 3.60
C GLU A 402 28.94 -17.13 4.71
N GLU A 403 27.74 -16.68 4.34
CA GLU A 403 26.64 -16.46 5.29
C GLU A 403 26.21 -17.77 5.98
N LYS A 404 26.17 -18.88 5.24
CA LYS A 404 25.90 -20.22 5.79
C LYS A 404 26.99 -20.64 6.79
N ALA A 405 28.26 -20.48 6.43
CA ALA A 405 29.40 -20.83 7.28
C ALA A 405 29.47 -19.99 8.57
N GLN A 406 29.13 -18.70 8.50
CA GLN A 406 29.07 -17.83 9.68
C GLN A 406 27.98 -18.26 10.67
N ILE A 407 26.85 -18.74 10.18
CA ILE A 407 25.76 -19.25 11.02
C ILE A 407 26.21 -20.52 11.77
N GLU A 408 26.87 -21.45 11.08
CA GLU A 408 27.41 -22.67 11.69
C GLU A 408 28.49 -22.38 12.75
N ASP A 409 29.43 -21.47 12.47
CA ASP A 409 30.49 -21.09 13.41
C ASP A 409 29.95 -20.38 14.66
N LYS A 410 28.92 -19.52 14.51
CA LYS A 410 28.23 -18.89 15.66
C LYS A 410 27.54 -19.93 16.55
N ARG A 411 26.91 -20.96 15.97
CA ARG A 411 26.24 -22.04 16.71
C ARG A 411 27.23 -22.86 17.54
N ALA A 412 28.38 -23.20 16.96
CA ALA A 412 29.45 -23.91 17.65
C ALA A 412 30.04 -23.09 18.80
N LYS A 413 30.29 -21.78 18.60
CA LYS A 413 30.81 -20.88 19.65
C LYS A 413 29.83 -20.69 20.82
N ALA A 414 28.53 -20.56 20.53
CA ALA A 414 27.50 -20.46 21.56
C ALA A 414 27.44 -21.73 22.43
N PHE A 415 27.56 -22.92 21.81
CA PHE A 415 27.62 -24.20 22.52
C PHE A 415 28.83 -24.32 23.46
N ILE A 416 30.02 -23.94 22.99
CA ILE A 416 31.27 -24.00 23.78
C ILE A 416 31.21 -23.04 24.98
N THR A 417 30.60 -21.87 24.83
CA THR A 417 30.49 -20.88 25.91
C THR A 417 29.58 -21.35 27.04
N ARG A 418 28.50 -22.09 26.71
CA ARG A 418 27.58 -22.67 27.72
C ARG A 418 28.19 -23.80 28.51
N THR A 419 28.90 -24.70 27.85
CA THR A 419 29.53 -25.86 28.50
C THR A 419 30.69 -25.47 29.44
N LYS A 420 31.30 -24.30 29.23
CA LYS A 420 32.40 -23.81 30.09
C LYS A 420 31.96 -23.09 31.37
N ASN A 421 30.71 -22.63 31.46
CA ASN A 421 30.20 -21.93 32.63
C ASN A 421 29.46 -22.92 33.54
N TYR A 422 30.12 -23.32 34.63
CA TYR A 422 29.75 -24.42 35.53
C TYR A 422 28.31 -24.35 36.06
N ALA A 423 27.51 -25.34 35.65
CA ALA A 423 26.20 -25.81 36.17
C ALA A 423 25.48 -26.73 35.13
N TYR A 424 26.04 -26.89 33.92
CA TYR A 424 25.54 -27.75 32.85
C TYR A 424 26.29 -29.09 32.78
N GLN A 425 25.55 -30.19 32.70
CA GLN A 425 26.06 -31.47 32.23
C GLN A 425 25.44 -31.77 30.86
N THR A 426 26.27 -31.89 29.82
CA THR A 426 25.81 -32.26 28.47
C THR A 426 25.37 -33.73 28.43
N LEU A 427 24.15 -33.97 27.95
CA LEU A 427 23.60 -35.31 27.77
C LEU A 427 23.73 -35.81 26.32
N THR A 428 24.02 -34.92 25.37
CA THR A 428 24.25 -35.23 23.95
C THR A 428 25.65 -34.76 23.49
N PRO A 429 26.74 -35.44 23.88
CA PRO A 429 28.09 -35.10 23.43
C PRO A 429 28.26 -35.34 21.92
N GLY A 430 28.99 -34.46 21.20
CA GLY A 430 29.17 -34.58 19.74
C GLY A 430 28.04 -33.98 18.89
N ALA A 431 27.08 -33.31 19.54
CA ALA A 431 25.92 -32.67 18.90
C ALA A 431 26.12 -31.15 18.68
N GLU A 432 27.37 -30.66 18.63
CA GLU A 432 27.71 -29.24 18.59
C GLU A 432 27.02 -28.50 17.43
N ASN A 433 26.95 -29.18 16.28
CA ASN A 433 26.37 -28.69 15.02
C ASN A 433 25.01 -29.34 14.71
N GLN A 434 24.42 -30.06 15.66
CA GLN A 434 23.13 -30.74 15.47
C GLN A 434 21.98 -29.86 15.96
N HIS A 435 20.80 -30.07 15.39
CA HIS A 435 19.63 -29.25 15.71
C HIS A 435 19.16 -29.41 17.16
N LEU A 436 19.14 -30.63 17.70
CA LEU A 436 18.63 -30.91 19.04
C LEU A 436 19.77 -31.25 20.01
N ARG A 437 19.77 -30.63 21.18
CA ARG A 437 20.78 -30.82 22.23
C ARG A 437 20.10 -30.92 23.59
N ALA A 438 20.60 -31.79 24.46
CA ALA A 438 20.05 -31.97 25.80
C ALA A 438 21.11 -31.74 26.88
N PHE A 439 20.67 -31.08 27.95
CA PHE A 439 21.48 -30.70 29.09
C PHE A 439 20.75 -31.07 30.38
N MET A 440 21.53 -31.45 31.39
CA MET A 440 21.07 -31.50 32.77
C MET A 440 21.56 -30.22 33.47
N ILE A 441 20.63 -29.44 34.00
CA ILE A 441 20.93 -28.23 34.78
C ILE A 441 20.67 -28.53 36.25
N THR A 442 21.63 -28.18 37.11
CA THR A 442 21.52 -28.30 38.57
C THR A 442 21.64 -26.92 39.21
N ILE A 443 20.65 -26.53 40.02
CA ILE A 443 20.60 -25.23 40.70
C ILE A 443 20.47 -25.46 42.20
N GLU A 444 21.46 -25.00 42.96
CA GLU A 444 21.48 -25.09 44.42
C GLU A 444 20.32 -24.34 45.07
N ALA A 445 19.93 -24.77 46.28
CA ALA A 445 18.80 -24.18 47.02
C ALA A 445 18.91 -22.66 47.16
N LYS A 446 17.81 -21.96 46.87
CA LYS A 446 17.71 -20.48 46.93
C LYS A 446 18.75 -19.73 46.10
N GLN A 447 19.39 -20.38 45.12
CA GLN A 447 20.34 -19.74 44.22
C GLN A 447 19.74 -19.46 42.86
N ASP A 448 20.28 -18.42 42.24
CA ASP A 448 20.03 -18.09 40.85
C ASP A 448 21.07 -18.81 39.98
N HIS A 449 20.62 -19.39 38.87
CA HIS A 449 21.57 -19.81 37.86
C HIS A 449 22.19 -18.58 37.20
N LYS A 450 23.53 -18.51 37.12
CA LYS A 450 24.21 -17.40 36.46
C LYS A 450 23.85 -17.44 34.96
N PRO A 451 23.24 -16.38 34.40
CA PRO A 451 22.88 -16.38 33.00
C PRO A 451 24.16 -16.52 32.17
N VAL A 452 24.24 -17.56 31.35
CA VAL A 452 25.28 -17.62 30.33
C VAL A 452 24.86 -16.69 29.21
N ALA A 453 25.33 -15.44 29.32
CA ALA A 453 25.32 -14.38 28.31
C ALA A 453 24.17 -14.45 27.28
N TYR A 454 23.03 -13.87 27.66
CA TYR A 454 21.90 -13.39 26.85
C TYR A 454 21.20 -14.39 25.90
N LYS A 455 19.90 -14.08 25.67
CA LYS A 455 19.04 -14.48 24.54
C LYS A 455 19.80 -15.28 23.48
N HIS A 456 19.32 -16.48 23.19
CA HIS A 456 19.96 -17.31 22.17
C HIS A 456 18.99 -17.92 21.18
N GLU A 457 19.49 -18.13 19.97
CA GLU A 457 18.73 -18.75 18.88
C GLU A 457 18.20 -20.11 19.32
N GLY A 458 16.93 -20.38 19.01
CA GLY A 458 16.29 -21.68 19.20
C GLY A 458 15.07 -21.68 20.11
N GLU A 459 14.54 -22.88 20.33
CA GLU A 459 13.46 -23.18 21.27
C GLU A 459 13.99 -24.04 22.41
N GLU A 460 13.51 -23.78 23.62
CA GLU A 460 13.87 -24.55 24.80
C GLU A 460 12.66 -25.22 25.42
N PHE A 461 12.88 -26.48 25.81
CA PHE A 461 11.97 -27.26 26.61
C PHE A 461 12.65 -27.59 27.93
N ILE A 462 12.04 -27.19 29.04
CA ILE A 462 12.48 -27.51 30.39
C ILE A 462 11.50 -28.51 30.98
N TYR A 463 12.02 -29.55 31.63
CA TYR A 463 11.28 -30.47 32.47
C TYR A 463 11.93 -30.54 33.86
N VAL A 464 11.16 -30.21 34.90
CA VAL A 464 11.63 -30.22 36.29
C VAL A 464 11.59 -31.66 36.79
N MET A 465 12.77 -32.24 37.00
CA MET A 465 12.91 -33.62 37.49
C MET A 465 12.83 -33.69 39.01
N GLU A 466 13.30 -32.65 39.69
CA GLU A 466 13.38 -32.57 41.15
C GLU A 466 13.43 -31.09 41.56
N GLY A 467 12.72 -30.72 42.62
CA GLY A 467 12.77 -29.38 43.22
C GLY A 467 11.72 -28.38 42.69
N ASP A 468 11.98 -27.10 42.94
CA ASP A 468 11.09 -25.98 42.64
C ASP A 468 11.81 -24.91 41.81
N LEU A 469 11.35 -24.70 40.59
CA LEU A 469 11.98 -23.81 39.62
C LEU A 469 11.12 -22.57 39.37
N GLU A 470 11.70 -21.39 39.51
CA GLU A 470 11.17 -20.14 38.99
C GLU A 470 11.85 -19.84 37.64
N LEU A 471 11.04 -19.80 36.57
CA LEU A 471 11.43 -19.39 35.23
C LEU A 471 10.92 -17.97 34.98
N THR A 472 11.84 -17.05 34.76
CA THR A 472 11.52 -15.70 34.28
C THR A 472 11.72 -15.65 32.77
N LEU A 473 10.69 -15.27 32.02
CA LEU A 473 10.74 -14.96 30.59
C LEU A 473 10.45 -13.47 30.41
N ASP A 474 11.47 -12.67 30.12
CA ASP A 474 11.42 -11.20 30.11
C ASP A 474 10.88 -10.64 31.44
N SER A 475 9.63 -10.13 31.47
CA SER A 475 8.97 -9.63 32.67
C SER A 475 7.99 -10.63 33.32
N LYS A 476 7.74 -11.79 32.69
CA LYS A 476 6.77 -12.79 33.15
C LYS A 476 7.44 -13.89 33.96
N ILE A 477 6.94 -14.12 35.17
CA ILE A 477 7.45 -15.15 36.09
C ILE A 477 6.50 -16.35 36.11
N THR A 478 7.05 -17.55 35.96
CA THR A 478 6.32 -18.82 36.03
C THR A 478 7.04 -19.77 36.98
N ASN A 479 6.30 -20.37 37.93
CA ASN A 479 6.86 -21.34 38.86
C ASN A 479 6.48 -22.75 38.41
N LEU A 480 7.48 -23.63 38.32
CA LEU A 480 7.36 -25.02 37.90
C LEU A 480 7.75 -25.94 39.06
N LYS A 481 6.91 -26.95 39.30
CA LYS A 481 7.10 -28.02 40.29
C LYS A 481 7.66 -29.28 39.63
N THR A 482 8.14 -30.22 40.44
CA THR A 482 8.52 -31.56 40.00
C THR A 482 7.44 -32.19 39.11
N GLY A 483 7.84 -32.66 37.93
CA GLY A 483 6.98 -33.27 36.93
C GLY A 483 6.35 -32.28 35.93
N GLU A 484 6.52 -30.97 36.15
CA GLU A 484 6.04 -29.94 35.23
C GLU A 484 7.11 -29.58 34.19
N SER A 485 6.63 -29.03 33.07
CA SER A 485 7.47 -28.61 31.96
C SER A 485 7.04 -27.28 31.40
N MET A 486 7.98 -26.61 30.74
CA MET A 486 7.70 -25.39 29.98
C MET A 486 8.46 -25.42 28.65
N HIS A 487 7.77 -25.04 27.59
CA HIS A 487 8.35 -24.78 26.28
C HIS A 487 8.33 -23.28 26.00
N TYR A 488 9.44 -22.72 25.51
CA TYR A 488 9.53 -21.29 25.17
C TYR A 488 10.60 -21.00 24.11
N ASN A 489 10.45 -19.86 23.43
CA ASN A 489 11.47 -19.33 22.52
C ASN A 489 12.68 -18.83 23.34
N SER A 490 13.84 -19.46 23.16
CA SER A 490 15.06 -19.12 23.90
C SER A 490 15.66 -17.78 23.51
N GLU A 491 15.12 -17.16 22.46
CA GLU A 491 15.41 -15.79 22.11
C GLU A 491 14.81 -14.77 23.08
N ILE A 492 13.87 -15.17 23.93
CA ILE A 492 13.38 -14.33 25.01
C ILE A 492 14.43 -14.35 26.13
N PRO A 493 14.87 -13.20 26.67
CA PRO A 493 15.74 -13.18 27.84
C PRO A 493 15.13 -14.01 28.97
N HIS A 494 15.83 -15.06 29.39
CA HIS A 494 15.29 -15.99 30.36
C HIS A 494 16.26 -16.24 31.52
N LYS A 495 15.70 -16.47 32.70
CA LYS A 495 16.45 -16.73 33.93
C LYS A 495 15.80 -17.85 34.72
N LEU A 496 16.65 -18.74 35.24
CA LEU A 496 16.27 -19.85 36.10
C LEU A 496 16.70 -19.57 37.53
N LYS A 497 15.80 -19.79 38.47
CA LYS A 497 16.06 -19.63 39.90
C LYS A 497 15.44 -20.79 40.66
N ASN A 498 16.20 -21.33 41.61
CA ASN A 498 15.64 -22.28 42.57
C ASN A 498 15.01 -21.49 43.72
N ILE A 499 13.70 -21.66 43.92
CA ILE A 499 12.95 -21.02 45.01
C ILE A 499 12.74 -21.95 46.22
N GLY A 500 13.06 -23.22 46.07
CA GLY A 500 12.95 -24.25 47.09
C GLY A 500 14.10 -24.26 48.09
N ASN A 501 13.95 -25.11 49.11
CA ASN A 501 14.99 -25.36 50.13
C ASN A 501 15.93 -26.52 49.76
N GLU A 502 15.63 -27.23 48.67
CA GLU A 502 16.40 -28.38 48.17
C GLU A 502 16.94 -28.07 46.77
N THR A 503 17.92 -28.85 46.31
CA THR A 503 18.52 -28.70 44.98
C THR A 503 17.49 -28.97 43.89
N THR A 504 17.45 -28.12 42.87
CA THR A 504 16.56 -28.27 41.71
C THR A 504 17.33 -28.84 40.52
N ARG A 505 16.79 -29.90 39.90
CA ARG A 505 17.37 -30.57 38.72
C ARG A 505 16.39 -30.55 37.57
N CYS A 506 16.86 -30.09 36.42
CA CYS A 506 16.03 -29.94 35.23
C CYS A 506 16.69 -30.58 34.01
N LEU A 507 15.89 -31.31 33.23
CA LEU A 507 16.24 -31.65 31.86
C LEU A 507 15.90 -30.44 30.99
N VAL A 508 16.89 -29.93 30.27
CA VAL A 508 16.71 -28.84 29.32
C VAL A 508 17.09 -29.33 27.93
N MET A 509 16.13 -29.28 27.01
CA MET A 509 16.36 -29.56 25.60
C MET A 509 16.32 -28.26 24.82
N LEU A 510 17.32 -28.05 23.98
CA LEU A 510 17.42 -26.92 23.09
C LEU A 510 17.36 -27.40 21.65
N TYR A 511 16.46 -26.82 20.89
CA TYR A 511 16.39 -26.96 19.45
C TYR A 511 16.90 -25.68 18.78
N THR A 512 18.00 -25.77 18.03
CA THR A 512 18.49 -24.71 17.15
C THR A 512 18.21 -25.08 15.69
N PRO A 513 17.42 -24.27 14.96
CA PRO A 513 16.90 -24.61 13.63
C PRO A 513 17.95 -24.73 12.53
#